data_AF-A0A0D7PT01-F1
#
_entry.id   AF-A0A0D7PT01-F1
#
_cell.length_a   1.000
_cell.length_b   1.000
_cell.length_c   1.000
_cell.angle_alpha   90.00
_cell.angle_beta   90.00
_cell.angle_gamma   90.00
#
_symmetry.space_group_name_H-M   'P 1'
#
loop_
_entity.id
_entity.type
_entity.pdbx_description
1 polymer ?
#
loop_
_entity_poly.entity_id
_entity_poly.type
_entity_poly.pdbx_seq_one_letter_code
_entity_poly.pdbx_strand_id
1 'polypeptide(L)' 'MPASTKSHLAPDRLEAAADHAIEACGGDAREAVKALIVANEFLERRLEELASPGYARGRVLPRDRKDWYD' A
#
# COMPACT_ATOMS: atom_id res chain seq x y z
N MET A 1 -15.96 4.40 -14.88
CA MET A 1 -15.27 4.15 -13.61
C MET A 1 -13.83 4.60 -13.79
N PRO A 2 -13.36 5.67 -13.12
CA PRO A 2 -11.98 6.10 -13.30
C PRO A 2 -11.06 4.98 -12.82
N ALA A 3 -10.07 4.65 -13.65
CA ALA A 3 -9.08 3.62 -13.39
C ALA A 3 -8.46 3.84 -12.00
N SER A 4 -8.28 2.73 -11.28
CA SER A 4 -7.47 2.69 -10.07
C SER A 4 -6.12 3.31 -10.41
N THR A 5 -5.97 4.57 -10.04
CA THR A 5 -4.73 5.30 -10.17
C THR A 5 -3.89 4.71 -9.07
N LYS A 6 -3.18 3.61 -9.36
CA LYS A 6 -1.93 3.32 -8.65
C LYS A 6 -1.16 4.61 -8.79
N SER A 7 -1.16 5.43 -7.74
CA SER A 7 -0.54 6.74 -7.77
C SER A 7 0.91 6.50 -8.14
N HIS A 8 1.27 6.83 -9.38
CA HIS A 8 2.62 7.25 -9.67
C HIS A 8 2.81 8.51 -8.82
N LEU A 9 3.14 8.32 -7.54
CA LEU A 9 3.85 9.36 -6.83
C LEU A 9 5.07 9.60 -7.70
N ALA A 10 5.17 10.80 -8.29
CA ALA A 10 6.39 11.21 -8.94
C ALA A 10 7.55 10.88 -7.97
N PRO A 11 8.68 10.34 -8.46
CA PRO A 11 9.76 9.85 -7.60
C PRO A 11 10.11 10.82 -6.46
N ASP A 12 10.13 12.12 -6.74
CA ASP A 12 10.35 13.20 -5.78
C ASP A 12 9.38 13.22 -4.59
N ARG A 13 8.11 12.85 -4.81
CA ARG A 13 7.11 12.76 -3.74
C ARG A 13 7.33 11.54 -2.87
N LEU A 14 7.85 10.45 -3.45
CA LEU A 14 8.15 9.24 -2.70
C LEU A 14 9.38 9.45 -1.81
N GLU A 15 10.42 10.09 -2.36
CA GLU A 15 11.61 10.48 -1.60
C GLU A 15 11.25 11.40 -0.43
N ALA A 16 10.46 12.46 -0.67
CA ALA A 16 10.02 13.35 0.40
C ALA A 16 9.19 12.62 1.48
N ALA A 17 8.33 11.69 1.09
CA ALA A 17 7.56 10.88 2.04
C ALA A 17 8.45 9.94 2.86
N ALA A 18 9.50 9.37 2.25
CA ALA A 18 10.48 8.56 2.94
C ALA A 18 11.27 9.37 3.96
N ASP A 19 11.74 10.57 3.58
CA ASP A 19 12.45 11.48 4.48
C ASP A 19 11.59 11.84 5.70
N HIS A 20 10.32 12.17 5.49
CA HIS A 20 9.39 12.45 6.59
C HIS A 20 9.16 11.25 7.51
N ALA A 21 9.06 10.04 6.96
CA ALA A 21 8.91 8.83 7.78
C ALA A 21 10.15 8.54 8.63
N ILE A 22 11.34 8.77 8.07
CA ILE A 22 12.62 8.63 8.76
C ILE A 22 12.74 9.68 9.87
N GLU A 23 12.42 10.93 9.59
CA GLU A 23 12.42 12.03 10.57
C GLU A 23 11.47 11.75 11.73
N ALA A 24 10.25 11.27 11.45
CA ALA A 24 9.28 10.89 12.47
C ALA A 24 9.77 9.73 13.38
N CYS A 25 10.70 8.92 12.89
CA CYS A 25 11.34 7.83 13.64
C CYS A 25 12.69 8.23 14.25
N GLY A 26 12.96 9.53 14.38
CA GLY A 26 14.19 10.04 14.99
C GLY A 26 15.45 9.84 14.14
N GLY A 27 15.28 9.69 12.82
CA GLY A 27 16.39 9.46 11.89
C GLY A 27 16.77 7.99 11.69
N ASP A 28 16.11 7.04 12.38
CA ASP A 28 16.38 5.62 12.18
C ASP A 28 15.51 5.04 11.05
N ALA A 29 16.14 4.83 9.89
CA ALA A 29 15.49 4.21 8.74
C ALA A 29 14.98 2.79 9.00
N ARG A 30 15.63 2.02 9.89
CA ARG A 30 15.16 0.68 10.26
C ARG A 30 13.87 0.76 11.05
N GLU A 31 13.75 1.72 11.96
CA GLU A 31 12.51 1.89 12.74
C GLU A 31 11.40 2.50 11.91
N ALA A 32 11.71 3.37 10.95
CA ALA A 32 10.75 3.82 9.94
C ALA A 32 10.18 2.64 9.13
N VAL A 33 11.03 1.71 8.68
CA VAL A 33 10.56 0.51 7.96
C VAL A 33 9.69 -0.38 8.84
N LYS A 34 10.07 -0.63 10.11
CA LYS A 34 9.23 -1.40 11.03
C LYS A 34 7.87 -0.73 11.26
N ALA A 35 7.85 0.58 11.47
CA ALA A 35 6.64 1.36 11.66
C ALA A 35 5.73 1.29 10.43
N LEU A 36 6.30 1.42 9.22
CA LEU A 36 5.55 1.30 7.96
C LEU A 36 4.95 -0.09 7.75
N ILE A 37 5.66 -1.16 8.11
CA ILE A 37 5.11 -2.53 8.04
C ILE A 37 3.89 -2.65 8.96
N VAL A 38 4.00 -2.22 10.22
CA VAL A 38 2.88 -2.27 11.18
C VAL A 38 1.72 -1.39 10.72
N ALA A 39 2.00 -0.20 10.18
CA ALA A 39 0.98 0.69 9.64
C ALA A 39 0.24 0.06 8.44
N ASN A 40 0.97 -0.60 7.54
CA ASN A 40 0.37 -1.30 6.41
C ASN A 40 -0.54 -2.45 6.88
N GLU A 41 -0.09 -3.29 7.81
CA GLU A 41 -0.94 -4.36 8.37
C GLU A 41 -2.22 -3.80 9.01
N PHE A 42 -2.12 -2.68 9.73
CA PHE A 42 -3.28 -2.01 10.31
C PHE A 42 -4.25 -1.51 9.23
N LEU A 43 -3.74 -0.86 8.18
CA LEU A 43 -4.56 -0.34 7.09
C LEU A 43 -5.24 -1.48 6.29
N GLU A 44 -4.54 -2.59 6.08
CA GLU A 44 -5.11 -3.78 5.44
C GLU A 44 -6.28 -4.36 6.24
N ARG A 45 -6.12 -4.52 7.56
CA ARG A 45 -7.22 -4.96 8.44
C ARG A 45 -8.39 -3.98 8.44
N ARG A 46 -8.12 -2.67 8.47
CA ARG A 46 -9.17 -1.64 8.39
C ARG A 46 -9.92 -1.69 7.07
N LEU A 47 -9.22 -1.95 5.97
CA LEU A 47 -9.84 -2.14 4.67
C LEU A 47 -10.72 -3.40 4.64
N GLU A 48 -10.29 -4.49 5.26
CA GLU A 48 -11.13 -5.70 5.40
C GLU A 48 -12.39 -5.44 6.21
N GLU A 49 -12.29 -4.69 7.32
CA GLU A 49 -13.43 -4.29 8.15
C GLU A 49 -14.43 -3.40 7.39
N LEU A 50 -13.94 -2.52 6.53
CA LEU A 50 -14.73 -1.53 5.80
C LEU A 50 -15.14 -1.99 4.38
N ALA A 51 -14.60 -3.11 3.91
CA ALA A 51 -14.89 -3.63 2.59
C ALA A 51 -16.32 -4.17 2.53
N SER A 52 -17.14 -3.61 1.63
CA SER A 52 -18.42 -4.24 1.28
C SER A 52 -18.17 -5.61 0.61
N PRO A 53 -19.13 -6.56 0.67
CA PRO A 53 -19.00 -7.86 0.00
C PRO A 53 -18.79 -7.77 -1.53
N GLY A 54 -19.11 -6.62 -2.14
CA GLY A 54 -18.80 -6.32 -3.54
C GLY A 54 -17.35 -5.89 -3.78
N TYR A 55 -16.74 -5.19 -2.81
CA TYR A 55 -15.35 -4.72 -2.88
C TYR A 55 -14.35 -5.87 -2.68
N ALA A 56 -14.60 -6.78 -1.75
CA ALA A 56 -13.75 -7.96 -1.50
C ALA A 56 -13.68 -8.90 -2.73
N ARG A 57 -14.77 -9.07 -3.47
CA ARG A 57 -14.86 -9.97 -4.63
C ARG A 57 -13.95 -9.57 -5.81
N GLY A 58 -13.57 -8.29 -5.93
CA GLY A 58 -12.70 -7.82 -7.02
C GLY A 58 -11.20 -7.96 -6.76
N ARG A 59 -10.80 -8.21 -5.50
CA ARG A 59 -9.39 -8.27 -5.08
C ARG A 59 -8.92 -9.66 -4.61
N VAL A 60 -9.83 -10.50 -4.13
CA VAL A 60 -9.48 -11.84 -3.58
C VAL A 60 -9.40 -12.91 -4.68
N LEU A 61 -10.04 -12.69 -5.84
CA LEU A 61 -9.90 -13.58 -6.99
C LEU A 61 -9.25 -12.83 -8.15
N PRO A 62 -8.10 -13.32 -8.66
CA PRO A 62 -7.59 -12.87 -9.94
C PRO A 62 -8.62 -13.19 -11.03
N ARG A 63 -8.97 -12.21 -11.86
CA ARG A 63 -9.93 -12.42 -12.97
C ARG A 63 -9.35 -13.23 -14.13
N ASP A 64 -8.05 -13.34 -14.24
CA ASP A 64 -7.34 -14.32 -15.05
C ASP A 64 -5.89 -14.37 -14.57
N ARG A 65 -5.30 -15.56 -14.45
CA ARG A 65 -3.93 -15.83 -13.94
C ARG A 65 -3.10 -16.57 -14.98
N LYS A 66 -3.34 -16.33 -16.26
CA LYS A 66 -2.76 -17.17 -17.32
C LYS A 66 -1.63 -16.54 -18.13
N ASP A 67 -1.14 -15.36 -17.77
CA ASP A 67 -0.14 -14.62 -18.56
C ASP A 67 1.12 -14.22 -17.77
N TRP A 68 1.29 -14.65 -16.52
CA TRP A 68 2.43 -14.21 -15.71
C TRP A 68 3.73 -15.02 -15.93
N TYR A 69 3.71 -16.09 -16.71
CA TYR A 69 4.87 -16.98 -16.93
C TYR A 69 5.01 -17.49 -18.37
N ASP A 70 4.54 -16.71 -19.35
CA ASP A 70 4.82 -16.90 -20.77
C ASP A 70 5.55 -15.66 -21.34
#